data_AF-A0A3L7XRU2-F1
#
_entry.id   AF-A0A3L7XRU2-F1
#
_cell.length_a   1.000
_cell.length_b   1.000
_cell.length_c   1.000
_cell.angle_alpha   90.00
_cell.angle_beta   90.00
_cell.angle_gamma   90.00
#
_symmetry.space_group_name_H-M   'P 1'
#
loop_
_entity.id
_entity.type
_entity.pdbx_description
1 polymer ?
#
loop_
_entity_poly.entity_id
_entity_poly.type
_entity_poly.pdbx_seq_one_letter_code
_entity_poly.pdbx_strand_id
1 'polypeptide(L)'
;MCAWTCCSRASATARTCCSASRTPDAAPPGVPLSPHITRQRRRQRRLLGWMTAVFILAAVAIVIAAPRAALPTIESAKALTLTLISRLVLPPAESALPAAPAAAGPELQPAAPAALPTAVPVRTRWEFGELLPYVVQSGDTLPALAARFNQTTDAILKANPALAVFQSTLPPGRAINIPASYAPLLGSAFHMLPDSAVVYAEAPGNLAEQLQNFDGWVAHRHEPAYSARDGSWDEARPSWDLINEVALQYSVNPRVLLALLEYRSGLLRNADPPAGAARNPLRLPPDTRTGMANQLEWAAAQLNDGYYAWRAGTQVELRLLDGSVQRIDPWQNAGTVALLQLFSQLEQPAEFEQSIGPQGFAATYQQLFGDAFAGALLLQPANLRQPAFTLPFKPGVIWSLTGGPHPAWGSSLPWAAMDFAPPALAGTCGQSNEPVTAMAPGVIVRNGYATALLDTDGDNNEHTGWVIFYFHLRSDSIAAVGTRLAAGDALGVASCEGGRSTGTHVHVARKYNGEWLAADSAVAFDLGGWRAVSDGTAYKGRLSFALPAREVRACQCVSDQNRVSW
;
A
#
# COMPACT_ATOMS: atom_id res chain seq x y z
N MET A 1 -2.82 -32.91 -25.84
CA MET A 1 -2.95 -33.99 -26.84
C MET A 1 -3.19 -35.30 -26.09
N CYS A 2 -4.31 -35.98 -26.39
CA CYS A 2 -4.71 -37.40 -26.20
C CYS A 2 -4.33 -38.18 -24.90
N ALA A 3 -5.14 -39.05 -24.29
CA ALA A 3 -6.52 -39.51 -24.51
C ALA A 3 -6.98 -40.47 -23.37
N TRP A 4 -8.25 -40.33 -22.96
CA TRP A 4 -9.30 -41.36 -22.78
C TRP A 4 -9.18 -42.53 -21.78
N THR A 5 -10.24 -42.72 -20.95
CA THR A 5 -11.03 -43.97 -20.88
C THR A 5 -12.43 -43.83 -20.24
N CYS A 6 -13.42 -44.40 -20.95
CA CYS A 6 -14.78 -44.93 -20.65
C CYS A 6 -15.65 -44.43 -19.47
N CYS A 7 -16.93 -44.02 -19.58
CA CYS A 7 -18.15 -44.50 -20.29
C CYS A 7 -19.07 -45.40 -19.43
N SER A 8 -20.28 -44.93 -19.07
CA SER A 8 -21.53 -45.69 -19.21
C SER A 8 -22.77 -44.76 -19.12
N ARG A 9 -23.78 -45.07 -19.94
CA ARG A 9 -25.02 -44.30 -20.19
C ARG A 9 -26.20 -44.83 -19.37
N ALA A 10 -27.14 -43.95 -19.03
CA ALA A 10 -28.57 -44.27 -19.06
C ALA A 10 -29.42 -43.01 -19.33
N SER A 11 -30.45 -43.20 -20.14
CA SER A 11 -31.27 -42.23 -20.88
C SER A 11 -32.52 -41.73 -20.14
N ALA A 12 -32.94 -40.48 -20.38
CA ALA A 12 -34.35 -40.13 -20.58
C ALA A 12 -34.52 -38.75 -21.24
N THR A 13 -35.45 -38.72 -22.19
CA THR A 13 -35.86 -37.68 -23.15
C THR A 13 -36.61 -36.48 -22.55
N ALA A 14 -36.40 -35.26 -23.09
CA ALA A 14 -37.46 -34.41 -23.69
C ALA A 14 -37.00 -32.97 -24.04
N ARG A 15 -37.30 -32.59 -25.30
CA ARG A 15 -37.69 -31.27 -25.86
C ARG A 15 -36.66 -30.12 -26.01
N THR A 16 -36.22 -29.99 -27.27
CA THR A 16 -36.27 -28.79 -28.14
C THR A 16 -36.28 -27.40 -27.50
N CYS A 17 -35.19 -26.63 -27.71
CA CYS A 17 -35.14 -25.42 -28.55
C CYS A 17 -33.82 -24.66 -28.29
N CYS A 18 -32.88 -24.65 -29.24
CA CYS A 18 -31.83 -23.63 -29.28
C CYS A 18 -31.53 -23.28 -30.74
N SER A 19 -31.81 -22.02 -31.06
CA SER A 19 -31.59 -21.35 -32.33
C SER A 19 -30.12 -21.01 -32.54
N ALA A 20 -29.76 -20.97 -33.82
CA ALA A 20 -28.46 -20.67 -34.39
C ALA A 20 -27.78 -19.40 -33.86
N SER A 21 -26.47 -19.54 -33.66
CA SER A 21 -25.47 -18.48 -33.56
C SER A 21 -25.39 -17.64 -34.84
N ARG A 22 -25.50 -16.32 -34.71
CA ARG A 22 -25.01 -15.35 -35.71
C ARG A 22 -24.11 -14.32 -35.01
N THR A 23 -22.95 -14.12 -35.62
CA THR A 23 -22.00 -13.01 -35.44
C THR A 23 -22.66 -11.66 -35.77
N PRO A 24 -22.29 -10.55 -35.14
CA PRO A 24 -22.62 -9.23 -35.65
C PRO A 24 -21.44 -8.64 -36.44
N ASP A 25 -21.70 -8.41 -37.73
CA ASP A 25 -20.90 -7.59 -38.63
C ASP A 25 -21.07 -6.09 -38.35
N ALA A 26 -20.05 -5.37 -38.82
CA ALA A 26 -19.82 -3.93 -38.94
C ALA A 26 -21.06 -2.99 -39.03
N ALA A 27 -20.94 -1.85 -38.35
CA ALA A 27 -21.85 -0.71 -38.43
C ALA A 27 -21.56 0.20 -39.65
N PRO A 28 -22.60 0.76 -40.32
CA PRO A 28 -22.44 1.71 -41.43
C PRO A 28 -22.40 3.20 -40.96
N PRO A 29 -21.97 4.15 -41.82
CA PRO A 29 -21.66 5.52 -41.42
C PRO A 29 -22.83 6.52 -41.57
N GLY A 30 -22.83 7.54 -40.71
CA GLY A 30 -23.11 8.94 -41.06
C GLY A 30 -24.57 9.42 -41.15
N VAL A 31 -24.99 10.23 -40.17
CA VAL A 31 -26.09 11.22 -40.29
C VAL A 31 -25.57 12.57 -39.75
N PRO A 32 -25.79 13.71 -40.44
CA PRO A 32 -25.16 15.00 -40.10
C PRO A 32 -25.86 15.74 -38.96
N LEU A 33 -25.07 16.40 -38.11
CA LEU A 33 -25.56 17.27 -37.01
C LEU A 33 -25.88 18.68 -37.51
N SER A 34 -26.97 19.23 -36.97
CA SER A 34 -27.58 20.54 -37.29
C SER A 34 -26.69 21.77 -36.99
N PRO A 35 -26.85 22.90 -37.73
CA PRO A 35 -25.93 24.05 -37.73
C PRO A 35 -26.07 25.05 -36.56
N HIS A 36 -26.76 24.70 -35.47
CA HIS A 36 -27.05 25.66 -34.39
C HIS A 36 -26.00 25.74 -33.26
N ILE A 37 -25.04 24.81 -33.19
CA ILE A 37 -24.07 24.73 -32.06
C ILE A 37 -22.75 25.46 -32.37
N THR A 38 -22.48 25.85 -33.61
CA THR A 38 -21.23 26.52 -34.04
C THR A 38 -21.23 28.05 -33.85
N ARG A 39 -22.37 28.69 -33.53
CA ARG A 39 -22.45 30.14 -33.28
C ARG A 39 -22.22 30.56 -31.82
N GLN A 40 -22.49 29.69 -30.84
CA GLN A 40 -22.31 30.01 -29.41
C GLN A 40 -20.83 29.97 -28.97
N ARG A 41 -20.03 29.02 -29.49
CA ARG A 41 -18.61 28.86 -29.15
C ARG A 41 -17.69 29.97 -29.70
N ARG A 42 -18.09 30.70 -30.76
CA ARG A 42 -17.34 31.86 -31.27
C ARG A 42 -17.57 33.15 -30.48
N ARG A 43 -18.69 33.27 -29.75
CA ARG A 43 -19.02 34.47 -28.96
C ARG A 43 -18.30 34.50 -27.60
N GLN A 44 -18.14 33.33 -26.96
CA GLN A 44 -17.41 33.23 -25.68
C GLN A 44 -15.90 33.45 -25.82
N ARG A 45 -15.27 33.01 -26.93
CA ARG A 45 -13.84 33.26 -27.19
C ARG A 45 -13.48 34.73 -27.43
N ARG A 46 -14.44 35.57 -27.84
CA ARG A 46 -14.23 37.01 -28.02
C ARG A 46 -14.36 37.81 -26.73
N LEU A 47 -15.17 37.35 -25.75
CA LEU A 47 -15.30 38.00 -24.44
C LEU A 47 -14.09 37.76 -23.54
N LEU A 48 -13.48 36.56 -23.60
CA LEU A 48 -12.31 36.21 -22.79
C LEU A 48 -11.02 36.95 -23.23
N GLY A 49 -10.90 37.28 -24.52
CA GLY A 49 -9.77 38.05 -25.06
C GLY A 49 -9.80 39.56 -24.73
N TRP A 50 -10.97 40.11 -24.39
CA TRP A 50 -11.08 41.52 -23.97
C TRP A 50 -10.76 41.70 -22.48
N MET A 51 -11.03 40.71 -21.64
CA MET A 51 -10.75 40.78 -20.20
C MET A 51 -9.25 40.65 -19.88
N THR A 52 -8.48 39.89 -20.66
CA THR A 52 -7.03 39.75 -20.48
C THR A 52 -6.24 41.00 -20.92
N ALA A 53 -6.73 41.74 -21.91
CA ALA A 53 -6.10 43.00 -22.35
C ALA A 53 -6.24 44.13 -21.32
N VAL A 54 -7.34 44.17 -20.56
CA VAL A 54 -7.58 45.20 -19.52
C VAL A 54 -6.70 44.98 -18.28
N PHE A 55 -6.42 43.72 -17.91
CA PHE A 55 -5.53 43.41 -16.78
C PHE A 55 -4.06 43.74 -17.04
N ILE A 56 -3.59 43.57 -18.29
CA ILE A 56 -2.20 43.89 -18.67
C ILE A 56 -1.98 45.41 -18.71
N LEU A 57 -2.99 46.20 -19.12
CA LEU A 57 -2.91 47.66 -19.10
C LEU A 57 -2.99 48.26 -17.67
N ALA A 58 -3.71 47.61 -16.75
CA ALA A 58 -3.76 48.02 -15.34
C ALA A 58 -2.44 47.74 -14.59
N ALA A 59 -1.72 46.67 -14.92
CA ALA A 59 -0.44 46.32 -14.31
C ALA A 59 0.71 47.27 -14.75
N VAL A 60 0.66 47.81 -15.98
CA VAL A 60 1.66 48.77 -16.48
C VAL A 60 1.45 50.17 -15.90
N ALA A 61 0.23 50.54 -15.52
CA ALA A 61 -0.06 51.83 -14.88
C ALA A 61 0.42 51.92 -13.42
N ILE A 62 0.62 50.78 -12.73
CA ILE A 62 1.06 50.73 -11.33
C ILE A 62 2.59 50.89 -11.19
N VAL A 63 3.35 50.67 -12.26
CA VAL A 63 4.83 50.79 -12.24
C VAL A 63 5.33 52.23 -12.50
N ILE A 64 4.44 53.15 -12.92
CA ILE A 64 4.83 54.54 -13.28
C ILE A 64 4.54 55.57 -12.17
N ALA A 65 3.92 55.17 -11.05
CA ALA A 65 3.58 56.08 -9.95
C ALA A 65 4.00 55.55 -8.58
N ALA A 66 5.30 55.52 -8.29
CA ALA A 66 5.82 55.39 -6.93
C ALA A 66 6.86 56.48 -6.65
N PRO A 67 6.74 57.26 -5.55
CA PRO A 67 7.63 58.38 -5.26
C PRO A 67 8.98 57.90 -4.70
N ARG A 68 10.02 58.66 -5.03
CA ARG A 68 11.40 58.56 -4.50
C ARG A 68 11.47 58.91 -3.01
N ALA A 69 11.95 57.98 -2.18
CA ALA A 69 12.71 58.16 -0.93
C ALA A 69 13.01 56.74 -0.38
N ALA A 70 14.16 56.32 0.12
CA ALA A 70 15.42 56.95 0.49
C ALA A 70 16.54 55.89 0.34
N LEU A 71 17.76 56.33 0.06
CA LEU A 71 18.99 55.52 0.01
C LEU A 71 19.55 55.31 1.43
N PRO A 72 20.13 54.14 1.76
CA PRO A 72 21.23 54.06 2.71
C PRO A 72 22.58 54.04 1.98
N THR A 73 23.54 54.66 2.65
CA THR A 73 24.88 55.04 2.22
C THR A 73 25.90 53.89 2.19
N ILE A 74 26.74 53.96 1.16
CA ILE A 74 28.17 53.61 1.00
C ILE A 74 28.92 53.14 2.27
N GLU A 75 29.52 51.95 2.17
CA GLU A 75 30.81 51.45 2.74
C GLU A 75 30.82 49.94 2.40
N SER A 76 31.74 49.31 1.66
CA SER A 76 33.07 49.67 1.22
C SER A 76 33.45 48.76 0.02
N ALA A 77 33.94 49.39 -1.04
CA ALA A 77 34.51 48.73 -2.22
C ALA A 77 36.03 48.53 -2.03
N LYS A 78 36.46 47.29 -1.83
CA LYS A 78 37.81 46.73 -2.04
C LYS A 78 37.58 45.22 -2.19
N ALA A 79 37.88 44.51 -3.26
CA ALA A 79 38.83 44.70 -4.33
C ALA A 79 38.30 43.99 -5.58
N LEU A 80 38.23 44.72 -6.69
CA LEU A 80 38.12 44.15 -8.03
C LEU A 80 39.12 44.90 -8.91
N THR A 81 40.37 44.46 -8.85
CA THR A 81 41.46 44.82 -9.77
C THR A 81 42.43 43.66 -9.79
N LEU A 82 42.79 43.21 -11.00
CA LEU A 82 43.39 41.93 -11.41
C LEU A 82 42.35 40.82 -11.55
N THR A 83 42.02 40.26 -12.71
CA THR A 83 42.77 40.13 -13.96
C THR A 83 41.80 39.78 -15.08
N LEU A 84 41.64 40.69 -16.05
CA LEU A 84 41.19 40.36 -17.40
C LEU A 84 42.48 40.34 -18.26
N ILE A 85 42.65 39.28 -19.05
CA ILE A 85 43.60 39.02 -20.17
C ILE A 85 44.24 37.64 -19.95
N SER A 86 43.61 36.62 -20.52
CA SER A 86 44.28 35.53 -21.25
C SER A 86 43.24 34.47 -21.63
N ARG A 87 42.54 34.73 -22.75
CA ARG A 87 42.14 33.66 -23.66
C ARG A 87 42.95 33.85 -24.95
N LEU A 88 43.34 32.72 -25.55
CA LEU A 88 44.13 32.52 -26.78
C LEU A 88 45.66 32.59 -26.63
N VAL A 89 46.30 31.44 -26.41
CA VAL A 89 47.56 31.04 -27.09
C VAL A 89 47.60 29.50 -27.16
N LEU A 90 47.77 28.93 -28.36
CA LEU A 90 48.09 27.52 -28.58
C LEU A 90 49.53 27.23 -28.12
N PRO A 91 49.86 26.05 -27.55
CA PRO A 91 51.25 25.72 -27.28
C PRO A 91 51.98 25.33 -28.59
N PRO A 92 53.21 25.82 -28.81
CA PRO A 92 54.08 25.34 -29.86
C PRO A 92 54.85 24.08 -29.43
N ALA A 93 55.40 23.43 -30.44
CA ALA A 93 56.09 22.15 -30.41
C ALA A 93 57.29 22.06 -29.46
N GLU A 94 57.42 20.86 -28.91
CA GLU A 94 58.44 20.36 -28.01
C GLU A 94 59.75 20.04 -28.77
N SER A 95 60.89 20.53 -28.27
CA SER A 95 62.19 19.92 -28.56
C SER A 95 63.25 20.20 -27.50
N ALA A 96 63.48 19.16 -26.69
CA ALA A 96 64.75 18.51 -26.32
C ALA A 96 65.91 19.29 -25.66
N LEU A 97 66.25 18.85 -24.41
CA LEU A 97 67.45 18.06 -24.03
C LEU A 97 67.66 18.11 -22.49
N PRO A 98 68.42 17.21 -21.84
CA PRO A 98 68.75 15.80 -22.11
C PRO A 98 68.45 14.84 -20.92
N ALA A 99 68.64 13.55 -21.18
CA ALA A 99 68.21 12.38 -20.38
C ALA A 99 68.87 12.19 -18.99
N ALA A 100 68.09 11.63 -18.07
CA ALA A 100 68.52 11.06 -16.79
C ALA A 100 68.04 9.58 -16.69
N PRO A 101 68.70 8.74 -15.87
CA PRO A 101 68.73 7.29 -16.06
C PRO A 101 67.45 6.56 -15.61
N ALA A 102 67.21 5.41 -16.23
CA ALA A 102 66.08 4.52 -16.00
C ALA A 102 65.91 4.14 -14.52
N ALA A 103 64.82 4.58 -13.91
CA ALA A 103 64.34 4.09 -12.63
C ALA A 103 63.14 3.16 -12.85
N ALA A 104 63.20 2.01 -12.19
CA ALA A 104 62.22 0.94 -12.24
C ALA A 104 60.78 1.45 -11.99
N GLY A 105 59.83 0.91 -12.75
CA GLY A 105 58.42 1.27 -12.65
C GLY A 105 57.85 0.97 -11.26
N PRO A 106 56.82 1.72 -10.80
CA PRO A 106 56.12 1.40 -9.58
C PRO A 106 55.43 0.04 -9.75
N GLU A 107 55.86 -0.89 -8.92
CA GLU A 107 55.24 -2.20 -8.72
C GLU A 107 53.75 -2.00 -8.39
N LEU A 108 52.87 -2.53 -9.24
CA LEU A 108 51.43 -2.49 -9.03
C LEU A 108 51.12 -3.22 -7.72
N GLN A 109 50.74 -2.46 -6.70
CA GLN A 109 50.18 -3.00 -5.49
C GLN A 109 48.94 -3.84 -5.86
N PRO A 110 48.87 -5.12 -5.46
CA PRO A 110 47.69 -5.93 -5.70
C PRO A 110 46.46 -5.22 -5.13
N ALA A 111 45.44 -5.06 -5.95
CA ALA A 111 44.15 -4.56 -5.52
C ALA A 111 43.70 -5.35 -4.28
N ALA A 112 43.27 -4.62 -3.24
CA ALA A 112 42.69 -5.24 -2.05
C ALA A 112 41.60 -6.25 -2.49
N PRO A 113 41.60 -7.48 -1.99
CA PRO A 113 40.61 -8.47 -2.38
C PRO A 113 39.21 -7.92 -2.10
N ALA A 114 38.33 -8.00 -3.10
CA ALA A 114 36.92 -7.68 -2.96
C ALA A 114 36.39 -8.40 -1.71
N ALA A 115 35.70 -7.67 -0.83
CA ALA A 115 35.07 -8.26 0.34
C ALA A 115 34.18 -9.43 -0.13
N LEU A 116 34.49 -10.63 0.35
CA LEU A 116 33.65 -11.80 0.09
C LEU A 116 32.23 -11.48 0.61
N PRO A 117 31.17 -11.91 -0.09
CA PRO A 117 29.82 -11.74 0.41
C PRO A 117 29.75 -12.35 1.82
N THR A 118 29.32 -11.54 2.80
CA THR A 118 29.12 -12.01 4.17
C THR A 118 28.19 -13.22 4.12
N ALA A 119 28.66 -14.38 4.59
CA ALA A 119 27.85 -15.59 4.60
C ALA A 119 26.54 -15.30 5.36
N VAL A 120 25.41 -15.60 4.72
CA VAL A 120 24.09 -15.47 5.38
C VAL A 120 24.09 -16.41 6.58
N PRO A 121 23.78 -15.94 7.80
CA PRO A 121 23.77 -16.80 8.97
C PRO A 121 22.77 -17.95 8.78
N VAL A 122 23.27 -19.18 8.82
CA VAL A 122 22.46 -20.40 8.76
C VAL A 122 22.10 -20.83 10.17
N ARG A 123 20.82 -21.15 10.42
CA ARG A 123 20.37 -21.66 11.73
C ARG A 123 21.00 -23.03 12.01
N THR A 124 21.40 -23.25 13.26
CA THR A 124 21.76 -24.59 13.75
C THR A 124 20.58 -25.54 13.55
N ARG A 125 20.86 -26.81 13.22
CA ARG A 125 19.83 -27.86 13.21
C ARG A 125 19.56 -28.30 14.66
N TRP A 126 18.29 -28.59 14.96
CA TRP A 126 17.82 -28.99 16.28
C TRP A 126 17.19 -30.38 16.21
N GLU A 127 17.29 -31.14 17.28
CA GLU A 127 16.67 -32.46 17.36
C GLU A 127 15.16 -32.34 17.59
N PHE A 128 14.40 -33.33 17.12
CA PHE A 128 12.95 -33.31 17.26
C PHE A 128 12.53 -33.23 18.75
N GLY A 129 11.64 -32.29 19.07
CA GLY A 129 11.15 -32.06 20.42
C GLY A 129 12.09 -31.24 21.33
N GLU A 130 13.28 -30.86 20.86
CA GLU A 130 14.14 -29.92 21.56
C GLU A 130 13.45 -28.55 21.69
N LEU A 131 13.70 -27.83 22.78
CA LEU A 131 13.04 -26.55 23.04
C LEU A 131 13.83 -25.40 22.42
N LEU A 132 13.29 -24.83 21.34
CA LEU A 132 13.82 -23.68 20.64
C LEU A 132 13.48 -22.39 21.40
N PRO A 133 14.46 -21.54 21.73
CA PRO A 133 14.16 -20.23 22.29
C PRO A 133 13.58 -19.30 21.22
N TYR A 134 12.43 -18.71 21.51
CA TYR A 134 11.80 -17.70 20.68
C TYR A 134 11.42 -16.48 21.52
N VAL A 135 11.66 -15.29 20.99
CA VAL A 135 11.20 -14.03 21.60
C VAL A 135 9.97 -13.60 20.83
N VAL A 136 8.84 -13.51 21.53
CA VAL A 136 7.56 -13.08 20.95
C VAL A 136 7.72 -11.70 20.31
N GLN A 137 7.25 -11.57 19.08
CA GLN A 137 7.27 -10.35 18.29
C GLN A 137 5.92 -9.63 18.35
N SER A 138 5.89 -8.37 17.93
CA SER A 138 4.66 -7.59 17.83
C SER A 138 3.62 -8.31 16.97
N GLY A 139 2.38 -8.42 17.45
CA GLY A 139 1.27 -9.02 16.70
C GLY A 139 1.29 -10.54 16.59
N ASP A 140 2.22 -11.23 17.25
CA ASP A 140 2.21 -12.69 17.29
C ASP A 140 0.94 -13.24 17.94
N THR A 141 0.46 -14.35 17.39
CA THR A 141 -0.66 -15.13 17.94
C THR A 141 -0.27 -16.60 18.01
N LEU A 142 -0.87 -17.36 18.92
CA LEU A 142 -0.59 -18.80 19.04
C LEU A 142 -0.82 -19.57 17.73
N PRO A 143 -1.93 -19.38 16.99
CA PRO A 143 -2.12 -20.07 15.71
C PRO A 143 -1.06 -19.71 14.66
N ALA A 144 -0.65 -18.45 14.59
CA ALA A 144 0.38 -18.02 13.63
C ALA A 144 1.74 -18.63 13.97
N LEU A 145 2.16 -18.61 15.25
CA LEU A 145 3.40 -19.25 15.68
C LEU A 145 3.38 -20.77 15.44
N ALA A 146 2.25 -21.42 15.72
CA ALA A 146 2.05 -22.84 15.43
C ALA A 146 2.32 -23.14 13.95
N ALA A 147 1.74 -22.37 13.02
CA ALA A 147 1.97 -22.54 11.59
C ALA A 147 3.42 -22.29 11.16
N ARG A 148 4.04 -21.21 11.65
CA ARG A 148 5.43 -20.84 11.30
C ARG A 148 6.43 -21.91 11.72
N PHE A 149 6.29 -22.45 12.93
CA PHE A 149 7.19 -23.47 13.48
C PHE A 149 6.80 -24.91 13.13
N ASN A 150 5.71 -25.09 12.38
CA ASN A 150 5.13 -26.40 12.07
C ASN A 150 4.86 -27.22 13.36
N GLN A 151 4.12 -26.58 14.27
CA GLN A 151 3.70 -27.09 15.57
C GLN A 151 2.19 -26.91 15.75
N THR A 152 1.63 -27.47 16.83
CA THR A 152 0.25 -27.19 17.24
C THR A 152 0.22 -26.11 18.32
N THR A 153 -0.89 -25.37 18.39
CA THR A 153 -1.15 -24.42 19.50
C THR A 153 -1.02 -25.11 20.86
N ASP A 154 -1.56 -26.33 20.99
CA ASP A 154 -1.51 -27.11 22.23
C ASP A 154 -0.07 -27.49 22.63
N ALA A 155 0.78 -27.84 21.66
CA ALA A 155 2.19 -28.15 21.92
C ALA A 155 2.94 -26.91 22.45
N ILE A 156 2.71 -25.75 21.83
CA ILE A 156 3.30 -24.47 22.28
C ILE A 156 2.76 -24.09 23.67
N LEU A 157 1.46 -24.23 23.91
CA LEU A 157 0.84 -23.96 25.22
C LEU A 157 1.34 -24.91 26.30
N LYS A 158 1.53 -26.20 26.00
CA LYS A 158 2.09 -27.18 26.94
C LYS A 158 3.51 -26.82 27.35
N ALA A 159 4.33 -26.36 26.41
CA ALA A 159 5.67 -25.87 26.70
C ALA A 159 5.68 -24.50 27.43
N ASN A 160 4.59 -23.72 27.30
CA ASN A 160 4.46 -22.38 27.88
C ASN A 160 3.08 -22.15 28.52
N PRO A 161 2.74 -22.80 29.65
CA PRO A 161 1.39 -22.73 30.22
C PRO A 161 0.92 -21.30 30.57
N ALA A 162 1.85 -20.40 30.88
CA ALA A 162 1.57 -18.99 31.16
C ALA A 162 0.99 -18.22 29.97
N LEU A 163 1.04 -18.75 28.74
CA LEU A 163 0.44 -18.11 27.57
C LEU A 163 -1.09 -18.26 27.52
N ALA A 164 -1.69 -19.17 28.30
CA ALA A 164 -3.13 -19.43 28.28
C ALA A 164 -4.00 -18.24 28.72
N VAL A 165 -3.40 -17.24 29.39
CA VAL A 165 -4.11 -16.01 29.81
C VAL A 165 -4.31 -15.02 28.66
N PHE A 166 -3.61 -15.17 27.54
CA PHE A 166 -3.71 -14.28 26.40
C PHE A 166 -4.79 -14.78 25.43
N GLN A 167 -5.74 -13.91 25.10
CA GLN A 167 -6.92 -14.26 24.29
C GLN A 167 -6.78 -13.83 22.83
N SER A 168 -5.82 -12.93 22.53
CA SER A 168 -5.58 -12.42 21.18
C SER A 168 -4.09 -12.45 20.84
N THR A 169 -3.40 -11.31 20.93
CA THR A 169 -1.96 -11.17 20.68
C THR A 169 -1.14 -11.58 21.91
N LEU A 170 -0.01 -12.21 21.66
CA LEU A 170 0.96 -12.60 22.67
C LEU A 170 1.82 -11.40 23.13
N PRO A 171 2.42 -11.44 24.33
CA PRO A 171 3.21 -10.33 24.87
C PRO A 171 4.57 -10.18 24.19
N PRO A 172 4.82 -9.11 23.42
CA PRO A 172 6.10 -8.93 22.71
C PRO A 172 7.28 -8.80 23.69
N GLY A 173 8.45 -9.28 23.29
CA GLY A 173 9.65 -9.34 24.11
C GLY A 173 9.69 -10.52 25.10
N ARG A 174 8.59 -11.30 25.24
CA ARG A 174 8.58 -12.48 26.10
C ARG A 174 9.35 -13.64 25.46
N ALA A 175 10.32 -14.18 26.19
CA ALA A 175 10.96 -15.44 25.82
C ALA A 175 10.01 -16.63 26.07
N ILE A 176 9.88 -17.50 25.08
CA ILE A 176 9.06 -18.73 25.11
C ILE A 176 9.85 -19.88 24.49
N ASN A 177 9.42 -21.10 24.79
CA ASN A 177 10.00 -22.33 24.25
C ASN A 177 9.11 -22.90 23.15
N ILE A 178 9.65 -23.07 21.95
CA ILE A 178 8.93 -23.72 20.85
C ILE A 178 9.50 -25.13 20.66
N PRO A 179 8.70 -26.20 20.75
CA PRO A 179 9.17 -27.54 20.43
C PRO A 179 9.65 -27.61 18.98
N ALA A 180 10.85 -28.15 18.75
CA ALA A 180 11.39 -28.33 17.41
C ALA A 180 10.58 -29.37 16.63
N SER A 181 10.33 -29.07 15.36
CA SER A 181 9.72 -29.99 14.38
C SER A 181 10.76 -30.46 13.38
N TYR A 182 10.39 -31.39 12.50
CA TYR A 182 11.25 -31.83 11.39
C TYR A 182 11.35 -30.80 10.24
N ALA A 183 10.71 -29.63 10.37
CA ALA A 183 10.73 -28.63 9.32
C ALA A 183 12.13 -28.02 9.16
N PRO A 184 12.65 -27.91 7.92
CA PRO A 184 13.96 -27.34 7.67
C PRO A 184 13.99 -25.83 7.98
N LEU A 185 14.93 -25.39 8.82
CA LEU A 185 15.16 -23.98 9.17
C LEU A 185 16.19 -23.34 8.22
N LEU A 186 15.88 -23.33 6.91
CA LEU A 186 16.83 -22.96 5.85
C LEU A 186 16.59 -21.58 5.21
N GLY A 187 15.60 -20.83 5.68
CA GLY A 187 15.38 -19.46 5.22
C GLY A 187 16.49 -18.51 5.69
N SER A 188 16.66 -17.39 4.99
CA SER A 188 17.56 -16.31 5.45
C SER A 188 17.18 -15.88 6.86
N ALA A 189 18.17 -15.76 7.75
CA ALA A 189 17.98 -15.23 9.11
C ALA A 189 18.18 -13.71 9.20
N PHE A 190 18.51 -13.04 8.09
CA PHE A 190 18.68 -11.60 8.04
C PHE A 190 17.32 -10.90 8.10
N HIS A 191 17.17 -9.93 9.01
CA HIS A 191 15.99 -9.07 9.09
C HIS A 191 16.24 -7.80 8.28
N MET A 192 15.44 -7.57 7.23
CA MET A 192 15.63 -6.44 6.31
C MET A 192 15.10 -5.14 6.89
N LEU A 193 13.88 -5.16 7.42
CA LEU A 193 13.21 -4.03 8.08
C LEU A 193 12.31 -4.53 9.22
N PRO A 194 12.06 -3.71 10.26
CA PRO A 194 11.03 -4.00 11.25
C PRO A 194 9.62 -3.76 10.69
N ASP A 195 8.61 -4.35 11.31
CA ASP A 195 7.19 -4.20 10.93
C ASP A 195 6.77 -2.72 10.80
N SER A 196 7.17 -1.87 11.76
CA SER A 196 6.81 -0.45 11.81
C SER A 196 7.43 0.40 10.71
N ALA A 197 8.50 -0.09 10.06
CA ALA A 197 9.10 0.59 8.91
C ALA A 197 8.36 0.28 7.60
N VAL A 198 7.60 -0.83 7.56
CA VAL A 198 6.82 -1.25 6.38
C VAL A 198 5.38 -0.77 6.46
N VAL A 199 4.76 -0.89 7.63
CA VAL A 199 3.42 -0.35 7.89
C VAL A 199 3.48 1.17 7.99
N TYR A 200 2.44 1.86 7.51
CA TYR A 200 2.31 3.30 7.64
C TYR A 200 1.89 3.71 9.07
N ALA A 201 2.76 3.43 10.04
CA ALA A 201 2.55 3.64 11.48
C ALA A 201 3.05 5.00 12.01
N GLU A 202 3.73 5.77 11.18
CA GLU A 202 4.16 7.13 11.48
C GLU A 202 4.09 7.96 10.21
N ALA A 203 3.53 9.18 10.29
CA ALA A 203 3.58 10.14 9.20
C ALA A 203 5.06 10.40 8.84
N PRO A 204 5.51 10.20 7.59
CA PRO A 204 6.91 10.41 7.25
C PRO A 204 7.33 11.88 7.40
N GLY A 205 6.40 12.81 7.53
CA GLY A 205 6.59 14.25 7.36
C GLY A 205 6.04 14.72 6.02
N ASN A 206 6.51 15.88 5.53
CA ASN A 206 6.12 16.41 4.23
C ASN A 206 6.84 15.64 3.10
N LEU A 207 6.14 14.73 2.43
CA LEU A 207 6.71 13.91 1.37
C LEU A 207 7.22 14.73 0.17
N ALA A 208 6.56 15.85 -0.15
CA ALA A 208 6.98 16.72 -1.26
C ALA A 208 8.35 17.33 -0.97
N GLU A 209 8.56 17.83 0.25
CA GLU A 209 9.85 18.37 0.73
C GLU A 209 10.93 17.28 0.76
N GLN A 210 10.59 16.07 1.22
CA GLN A 210 11.53 14.94 1.21
C GLN A 210 12.00 14.58 -0.18
N LEU A 211 11.11 14.53 -1.17
CA LEU A 211 11.52 14.27 -2.55
C LEU A 211 12.40 15.39 -3.08
N GLN A 212 12.08 16.65 -2.79
CA GLN A 212 12.91 17.80 -3.18
C GLN A 212 14.33 17.70 -2.62
N ASN A 213 14.51 17.19 -1.40
CA ASN A 213 15.84 17.01 -0.79
C ASN A 213 16.72 15.98 -1.51
N PHE A 214 16.14 15.02 -2.22
CA PHE A 214 16.92 14.06 -3.03
C PHE A 214 17.26 14.60 -4.42
N ASP A 215 16.49 15.58 -4.92
CA ASP A 215 16.69 16.27 -6.21
C ASP A 215 16.80 15.34 -7.45
N GLY A 216 16.31 14.11 -7.37
CA GLY A 216 16.28 13.19 -8.50
C GLY A 216 15.02 13.28 -9.35
N TRP A 217 14.89 12.33 -10.26
CA TRP A 217 13.84 12.31 -11.27
C TRP A 217 12.43 12.46 -10.69
N VAL A 218 12.10 11.72 -9.62
CA VAL A 218 10.75 11.77 -9.02
C VAL A 218 10.39 13.12 -8.41
N ALA A 219 11.37 13.95 -8.04
CA ALA A 219 11.10 15.24 -7.40
C ALA A 219 10.49 16.26 -8.37
N HIS A 220 10.78 16.13 -9.67
CA HIS A 220 10.47 17.12 -10.70
C HIS A 220 9.39 16.67 -11.68
N ARG A 221 8.74 15.53 -11.42
CA ARG A 221 7.87 14.87 -12.39
C ARG A 221 6.42 14.95 -12.02
N HIS A 222 5.62 15.04 -13.08
CA HIS A 222 4.18 14.91 -13.03
C HIS A 222 3.82 13.72 -13.90
N GLU A 223 3.06 12.79 -13.34
CA GLU A 223 2.58 11.62 -14.07
C GLU A 223 1.07 11.70 -14.26
N PRO A 224 0.56 11.29 -15.43
CA PRO A 224 -0.87 11.18 -15.63
C PRO A 224 -1.41 10.09 -14.70
N ALA A 225 -2.36 10.44 -13.85
CA ALA A 225 -3.03 9.47 -12.99
C ALA A 225 -4.16 8.82 -13.79
N TYR A 226 -4.20 7.49 -13.83
CA TYR A 226 -5.35 6.79 -14.38
C TYR A 226 -6.47 6.80 -13.34
N SER A 227 -7.59 7.43 -13.66
CA SER A 227 -8.77 7.45 -12.82
C SER A 227 -9.54 6.13 -12.99
N ALA A 228 -9.45 5.26 -11.99
CA ALA A 228 -10.29 4.07 -11.92
C ALA A 228 -11.79 4.39 -11.72
N ARG A 229 -12.12 5.65 -11.37
CA ARG A 229 -13.49 6.14 -11.14
C ARG A 229 -14.32 6.14 -12.42
N ASP A 230 -13.71 6.46 -13.56
CA ASP A 230 -14.41 6.64 -14.84
C ASP A 230 -13.60 6.18 -16.07
N GLY A 231 -12.42 5.61 -15.86
CA GLY A 231 -11.52 5.19 -16.93
C GLY A 231 -10.88 6.35 -17.69
N SER A 232 -10.91 7.56 -17.11
CA SER A 232 -10.25 8.74 -17.67
C SER A 232 -8.80 8.84 -17.20
N TRP A 233 -8.04 9.69 -17.89
CA TRP A 233 -6.73 10.12 -17.41
C TRP A 233 -6.92 11.49 -16.77
N ASP A 234 -6.66 11.58 -15.47
CA ASP A 234 -6.68 12.84 -14.75
C ASP A 234 -5.53 13.74 -15.22
N GLU A 235 -5.59 15.02 -14.84
CA GLU A 235 -4.47 15.94 -15.01
C GLU A 235 -3.21 15.36 -14.36
N ALA A 236 -2.05 15.61 -14.97
CA ALA A 236 -0.79 15.06 -14.47
C ALA A 236 -0.52 15.59 -13.04
N ARG A 237 -0.39 14.67 -12.08
CA ARG A 237 -0.16 14.98 -10.67
C ARG A 237 1.32 14.81 -10.32
N PRO A 238 1.86 15.61 -9.38
CA PRO A 238 3.24 15.46 -8.98
C PRO A 238 3.49 14.08 -8.36
N SER A 239 4.66 13.49 -8.61
CA SER A 239 4.98 12.12 -8.18
C SER A 239 4.80 11.87 -6.68
N TRP A 240 5.10 12.84 -5.81
CA TRP A 240 4.90 12.71 -4.36
C TRP A 240 3.44 12.44 -4.00
N ASP A 241 2.49 13.04 -4.72
CA ASP A 241 1.07 12.95 -4.43
C ASP A 241 0.54 11.55 -4.77
N LEU A 242 0.99 10.99 -5.89
CA LEU A 242 0.71 9.61 -6.29
C LEU A 242 1.32 8.60 -5.31
N ILE A 243 2.57 8.81 -4.86
CA ILE A 243 3.22 7.95 -3.87
C ILE A 243 2.48 8.01 -2.53
N ASN A 244 2.07 9.21 -2.10
CA ASN A 244 1.31 9.39 -0.86
C ASN A 244 -0.07 8.73 -0.94
N GLU A 245 -0.74 8.82 -2.09
CA GLU A 245 -2.02 8.16 -2.31
C GLU A 245 -1.90 6.64 -2.15
N VAL A 246 -0.93 6.01 -2.83
CA VAL A 246 -0.68 4.56 -2.69
C VAL A 246 -0.36 4.19 -1.24
N ALA A 247 0.52 4.97 -0.59
CA ALA A 247 0.89 4.76 0.80
C ALA A 247 -0.33 4.79 1.73
N LEU A 248 -1.20 5.79 1.60
CA LEU A 248 -2.40 5.95 2.41
C LEU A 248 -3.46 4.86 2.15
N GLN A 249 -3.64 4.46 0.89
CA GLN A 249 -4.62 3.45 0.50
C GLN A 249 -4.23 2.05 0.98
N TYR A 250 -2.98 1.66 0.77
CA TYR A 250 -2.47 0.34 1.17
C TYR A 250 -1.97 0.29 2.62
N SER A 251 -1.84 1.44 3.27
CA SER A 251 -1.20 1.62 4.58
C SER A 251 0.23 1.08 4.64
N VAL A 252 0.97 1.35 3.56
CA VAL A 252 2.41 1.03 3.41
C VAL A 252 3.22 2.30 3.59
N ASN A 253 4.28 2.25 4.39
CA ASN A 253 5.11 3.41 4.66
C ASN A 253 5.74 3.92 3.34
N PRO A 254 5.58 5.22 3.01
CA PRO A 254 6.08 5.76 1.75
C PRO A 254 7.61 5.66 1.64
N ARG A 255 8.36 5.62 2.76
CA ARG A 255 9.82 5.42 2.72
C ARG A 255 10.22 4.08 2.09
N VAL A 256 9.41 3.03 2.25
CA VAL A 256 9.66 1.73 1.61
C VAL A 256 9.44 1.83 0.11
N LEU A 257 8.38 2.50 -0.34
CA LEU A 257 8.10 2.73 -1.75
C LEU A 257 9.21 3.57 -2.40
N LEU A 258 9.66 4.62 -1.72
CA LEU A 258 10.78 5.45 -2.12
C LEU A 258 12.10 4.68 -2.23
N ALA A 259 12.45 3.90 -1.19
CA ALA A 259 13.64 3.05 -1.22
C ALA A 259 13.57 2.02 -2.36
N LEU A 260 12.39 1.52 -2.70
CA LEU A 260 12.20 0.58 -3.80
C LEU A 260 12.46 1.23 -5.16
N LEU A 261 11.97 2.46 -5.38
CA LEU A 261 12.25 3.22 -6.61
C LEU A 261 13.74 3.51 -6.77
N GLU A 262 14.42 3.85 -5.67
CA GLU A 262 15.87 4.04 -5.67
C GLU A 262 16.61 2.73 -5.95
N TYR A 263 16.27 1.64 -5.23
CA TYR A 263 16.94 0.36 -5.37
C TYR A 263 16.82 -0.23 -6.78
N ARG A 264 15.63 -0.13 -7.38
CA ARG A 264 15.35 -0.72 -8.69
C ARG A 264 15.78 0.15 -9.85
N SER A 265 15.71 1.48 -9.72
CA SER A 265 15.88 2.39 -10.87
C SER A 265 16.61 3.71 -10.56
N GLY A 266 17.07 3.93 -9.33
CA GLY A 266 17.86 5.10 -8.95
C GLY A 266 17.09 6.43 -9.03
N LEU A 267 15.75 6.39 -8.97
CA LEU A 267 14.94 7.56 -9.34
C LEU A 267 14.92 8.67 -8.29
N LEU A 268 15.40 8.42 -7.07
CA LEU A 268 15.42 9.42 -6.01
C LEU A 268 16.64 10.32 -6.14
N ARG A 269 17.83 9.76 -6.40
CA ARG A 269 19.09 10.53 -6.44
C ARG A 269 19.64 10.79 -7.84
N ASN A 270 19.03 10.22 -8.88
CA ASN A 270 19.41 10.48 -10.27
C ASN A 270 18.34 11.33 -10.98
N ALA A 271 18.69 12.55 -11.38
CA ALA A 271 17.81 13.44 -12.14
C ALA A 271 17.57 12.98 -13.60
N ASP A 272 18.50 12.22 -14.17
CA ASP A 272 18.44 11.71 -15.56
C ASP A 272 18.62 10.18 -15.60
N PRO A 273 17.60 9.41 -15.21
CA PRO A 273 17.64 7.96 -15.18
C PRO A 273 17.62 7.39 -16.60
N PRO A 274 18.15 6.17 -16.81
CA PRO A 274 18.18 5.53 -18.12
C PRO A 274 16.81 5.50 -18.80
N ALA A 275 16.80 5.65 -20.13
CA ALA A 275 15.57 5.65 -20.92
C ALA A 275 14.72 4.41 -20.62
N GLY A 276 13.45 4.63 -20.24
CA GLY A 276 12.52 3.56 -19.88
C GLY A 276 12.41 3.27 -18.38
N ALA A 277 13.40 3.63 -17.56
CA ALA A 277 13.31 3.50 -16.09
C ALA A 277 12.12 4.29 -15.52
N ALA A 278 11.81 5.44 -16.10
CA ALA A 278 10.62 6.23 -15.78
C ALA A 278 9.29 5.54 -16.11
N ARG A 279 9.24 4.74 -17.19
CA ARG A 279 8.00 4.04 -17.58
C ARG A 279 7.81 2.75 -16.81
N ASN A 280 8.91 2.13 -16.39
CA ASN A 280 8.95 0.84 -15.73
C ASN A 280 9.92 0.85 -14.53
N PRO A 281 9.67 1.69 -13.51
CA PRO A 281 10.56 1.86 -12.34
C PRO A 281 10.87 0.57 -11.59
N LEU A 282 9.95 -0.39 -11.58
CA LEU A 282 10.14 -1.67 -10.88
C LEU A 282 10.67 -2.78 -11.79
N ARG A 283 10.82 -2.49 -13.09
CA ARG A 283 11.24 -3.42 -14.15
C ARG A 283 10.31 -4.64 -14.25
N LEU A 284 9.00 -4.40 -14.16
CA LEU A 284 7.99 -5.44 -14.39
C LEU A 284 7.93 -5.85 -15.88
N PRO A 285 7.41 -7.04 -16.21
CA PRO A 285 7.19 -7.42 -17.60
C PRO A 285 6.31 -6.40 -18.37
N PRO A 286 6.60 -6.09 -19.64
CA PRO A 286 6.02 -4.96 -20.39
C PRO A 286 4.48 -4.92 -20.53
N ASP A 287 3.81 -6.05 -20.32
CA ASP A 287 2.37 -6.24 -20.46
C ASP A 287 1.60 -6.19 -19.12
N THR A 288 2.31 -6.05 -18.00
CA THR A 288 1.68 -6.19 -16.69
C THR A 288 1.08 -4.88 -16.18
N ARG A 289 1.85 -3.78 -16.14
CA ARG A 289 1.42 -2.44 -15.64
C ARG A 289 2.34 -1.33 -16.17
N THR A 290 1.80 -0.25 -16.73
CA THR A 290 2.59 0.92 -17.19
C THR A 290 2.44 2.09 -16.22
N GLY A 291 3.53 2.83 -15.96
CA GLY A 291 3.54 4.02 -15.10
C GLY A 291 3.91 3.72 -13.65
N MET A 292 4.44 4.72 -12.94
CA MET A 292 4.98 4.54 -11.59
C MET A 292 3.87 4.20 -10.59
N ALA A 293 2.76 4.93 -10.61
CA ALA A 293 1.65 4.72 -9.67
C ALA A 293 1.12 3.27 -9.71
N ASN A 294 0.77 2.76 -10.89
CA ASN A 294 0.28 1.38 -11.06
C ASN A 294 1.29 0.31 -10.59
N GLN A 295 2.58 0.59 -10.76
CA GLN A 295 3.65 -0.30 -10.29
C GLN A 295 3.81 -0.25 -8.77
N LEU A 296 3.69 0.93 -8.17
CA LEU A 296 3.73 1.09 -6.72
C LEU A 296 2.48 0.51 -6.05
N GLU A 297 1.29 0.62 -6.64
CA GLU A 297 0.09 -0.08 -6.17
C GLU A 297 0.29 -1.58 -6.14
N TRP A 298 0.89 -2.14 -7.21
CA TRP A 298 1.24 -3.56 -7.21
C TRP A 298 2.28 -3.92 -6.16
N ALA A 299 3.33 -3.12 -6.01
CA ALA A 299 4.35 -3.38 -5.01
C ALA A 299 3.75 -3.32 -3.60
N ALA A 300 2.90 -2.33 -3.31
CA ALA A 300 2.18 -2.22 -2.05
C ALA A 300 1.25 -3.42 -1.82
N ALA A 301 0.57 -3.91 -2.86
CA ALA A 301 -0.21 -5.14 -2.79
C ALA A 301 0.65 -6.37 -2.45
N GLN A 302 1.83 -6.53 -3.08
CA GLN A 302 2.75 -7.64 -2.76
C GLN A 302 3.33 -7.54 -1.35
N LEU A 303 3.70 -6.34 -0.91
CA LEU A 303 4.16 -6.08 0.45
C LEU A 303 3.08 -6.49 1.46
N ASN A 304 1.83 -6.07 1.23
CA ASN A 304 0.70 -6.44 2.07
C ASN A 304 0.43 -7.95 2.05
N ASP A 305 0.43 -8.60 0.89
CA ASP A 305 0.24 -10.06 0.79
C ASP A 305 1.26 -10.81 1.66
N GLY A 306 2.54 -10.47 1.56
CA GLY A 306 3.59 -11.09 2.39
C GLY A 306 3.45 -10.77 3.87
N TYR A 307 3.27 -9.49 4.20
CA TYR A 307 3.15 -9.00 5.57
C TYR A 307 1.98 -9.68 6.31
N TYR A 308 0.78 -9.62 5.73
CA TYR A 308 -0.43 -10.06 6.39
C TYR A 308 -0.62 -11.58 6.33
N ALA A 309 -0.13 -12.26 5.28
CA ALA A 309 -0.10 -13.72 5.29
C ALA A 309 0.85 -14.28 6.36
N TRP A 310 1.99 -13.62 6.60
CA TRP A 310 2.87 -13.95 7.72
C TRP A 310 2.22 -13.68 9.07
N ARG A 311 1.57 -12.52 9.23
CA ARG A 311 0.83 -12.13 10.45
C ARG A 311 -0.25 -13.17 10.79
N ALA A 312 -0.96 -13.67 9.78
CA ALA A 312 -1.98 -14.70 9.92
C ALA A 312 -1.42 -16.14 10.04
N GLY A 313 -0.15 -16.36 9.71
CA GLY A 313 0.45 -17.70 9.63
C GLY A 313 -0.04 -18.53 8.44
N THR A 314 -0.63 -17.91 7.41
CA THR A 314 -1.15 -18.59 6.23
C THR A 314 -0.09 -18.76 5.14
N GLN A 315 0.99 -17.99 5.18
CA GLN A 315 2.16 -18.16 4.31
C GLN A 315 3.42 -18.36 5.15
N VAL A 316 4.09 -19.46 4.88
CA VAL A 316 5.30 -19.90 5.59
C VAL A 316 6.40 -20.38 4.63
N GLU A 317 6.10 -20.30 3.33
CA GLU A 317 6.97 -20.62 2.21
C GLU A 317 6.78 -19.55 1.13
N LEU A 318 7.81 -19.35 0.31
CA LEU A 318 7.82 -18.45 -0.84
C LEU A 318 8.03 -19.28 -2.10
N ARG A 319 7.32 -18.91 -3.17
CA ARG A 319 7.56 -19.46 -4.51
C ARG A 319 8.29 -18.41 -5.33
N LEU A 320 9.48 -18.75 -5.81
CA LEU A 320 10.30 -17.88 -6.66
C LEU A 320 9.87 -17.98 -8.13
N LEU A 321 10.37 -17.08 -8.97
CA LEU A 321 10.02 -17.00 -10.39
C LEU A 321 10.39 -18.25 -11.21
N ASP A 322 11.40 -19.01 -10.79
CA ASP A 322 11.79 -20.28 -11.43
C ASP A 322 10.91 -21.46 -10.99
N GLY A 323 9.94 -21.21 -10.10
CA GLY A 323 9.04 -22.20 -9.53
C GLY A 323 9.57 -22.91 -8.29
N SER A 324 10.82 -22.67 -7.90
CA SER A 324 11.39 -23.19 -6.65
C SER A 324 10.65 -22.65 -5.43
N VAL A 325 10.69 -23.41 -4.34
CA VAL A 325 10.01 -23.08 -3.08
C VAL A 325 11.05 -22.99 -1.97
N GLN A 326 11.00 -21.88 -1.22
CA GLN A 326 11.88 -21.64 -0.08
C GLN A 326 11.03 -21.49 1.20
N ARG A 327 11.42 -22.20 2.25
CA ARG A 327 10.85 -22.02 3.59
C ARG A 327 11.31 -20.66 4.15
N ILE A 328 10.39 -19.87 4.68
CA ILE A 328 10.73 -18.65 5.41
C ILE A 328 11.27 -19.04 6.79
N ASP A 329 12.35 -18.40 7.26
CA ASP A 329 12.84 -18.60 8.63
C ASP A 329 11.73 -18.23 9.63
N PRO A 330 11.27 -19.14 10.51
CA PRO A 330 10.18 -18.86 11.46
C PRO A 330 10.48 -17.76 12.49
N TRP A 331 11.73 -17.31 12.61
CA TRP A 331 12.12 -16.13 13.39
C TRP A 331 11.99 -14.80 12.64
N GLN A 332 11.55 -14.79 11.38
CA GLN A 332 11.33 -13.56 10.63
C GLN A 332 10.21 -12.70 11.21
N ASN A 333 10.32 -11.39 11.02
CA ASN A 333 9.26 -10.42 11.32
C ASN A 333 8.40 -10.17 10.06
N ALA A 334 7.20 -9.61 10.22
CA ALA A 334 6.28 -9.41 9.11
C ALA A 334 6.80 -8.38 8.09
N GLY A 335 7.52 -7.34 8.55
CA GLY A 335 8.13 -6.34 7.67
C GLY A 335 9.16 -6.93 6.71
N THR A 336 9.99 -7.85 7.19
CA THR A 336 10.96 -8.56 6.33
C THR A 336 10.25 -9.51 5.38
N VAL A 337 9.25 -10.26 5.85
CA VAL A 337 8.51 -11.18 4.96
C VAL A 337 7.74 -10.45 3.86
N ALA A 338 7.27 -9.22 4.11
CA ALA A 338 6.71 -8.35 3.07
C ALA A 338 7.69 -8.15 1.91
N LEU A 339 8.97 -7.88 2.23
CA LEU A 339 10.03 -7.68 1.24
C LEU A 339 10.43 -8.99 0.57
N LEU A 340 10.52 -10.09 1.31
CA LEU A 340 10.76 -11.41 0.72
C LEU A 340 9.67 -11.76 -0.31
N GLN A 341 8.40 -11.52 0.02
CA GLN A 341 7.28 -11.69 -0.91
C GLN A 341 7.46 -10.81 -2.14
N LEU A 342 7.68 -9.51 -1.97
CA LEU A 342 7.86 -8.59 -3.09
C LEU A 342 8.99 -9.04 -4.04
N PHE A 343 10.19 -9.32 -3.52
CA PHE A 343 11.34 -9.69 -4.35
C PHE A 343 11.18 -11.06 -5.01
N SER A 344 10.51 -12.03 -4.35
CA SER A 344 10.20 -13.33 -4.96
C SER A 344 9.37 -13.22 -6.25
N GLN A 345 8.61 -12.13 -6.40
CA GLN A 345 7.78 -11.85 -7.56
C GLN A 345 8.45 -10.92 -8.58
N LEU A 346 9.62 -10.35 -8.24
CA LEU A 346 10.35 -9.40 -9.08
C LEU A 346 11.60 -10.00 -9.74
N GLU A 347 12.23 -10.97 -9.09
CA GLU A 347 13.63 -11.31 -9.35
C GLU A 347 13.84 -12.81 -9.53
N GLN A 348 14.80 -13.15 -10.39
CA GLN A 348 15.28 -14.53 -10.49
C GLN A 348 16.07 -14.90 -9.23
N PRO A 349 16.20 -16.20 -8.88
CA PRO A 349 16.76 -16.62 -7.59
C PRO A 349 18.11 -15.97 -7.20
N ALA A 350 19.03 -15.81 -8.15
CA ALA A 350 20.33 -15.19 -7.87
C ALA A 350 20.24 -13.69 -7.51
N GLU A 351 19.33 -12.95 -8.16
CA GLU A 351 19.06 -11.54 -7.86
C GLU A 351 18.28 -11.42 -6.55
N PHE A 352 17.29 -12.29 -6.35
CA PHE A 352 16.51 -12.37 -5.12
C PHE A 352 17.42 -12.51 -3.89
N GLU A 353 18.35 -13.47 -3.90
CA GLU A 353 19.30 -13.70 -2.79
C GLU A 353 20.20 -12.48 -2.53
N GLN A 354 20.55 -11.71 -3.56
CA GLN A 354 21.29 -10.45 -3.39
C GLN A 354 20.41 -9.38 -2.73
N SER A 355 19.17 -9.22 -3.20
CA SER A 355 18.23 -8.21 -2.72
C SER A 355 17.79 -8.41 -1.28
N ILE A 356 17.63 -9.66 -0.85
CA ILE A 356 17.25 -10.01 0.53
C ILE A 356 18.45 -10.07 1.48
N GLY A 357 19.66 -9.87 0.97
CA GLY A 357 20.89 -9.83 1.75
C GLY A 357 21.20 -8.44 2.34
N PRO A 358 22.24 -8.35 3.20
CA PRO A 358 22.61 -7.11 3.88
C PRO A 358 23.12 -5.99 2.96
N GLN A 359 23.55 -6.33 1.74
CA GLN A 359 24.00 -5.36 0.72
C GLN A 359 22.91 -5.02 -0.30
N GLY A 360 21.73 -5.63 -0.18
CA GLY A 360 20.60 -5.43 -1.08
C GLY A 360 19.72 -4.25 -0.66
N PHE A 361 18.41 -4.46 -0.69
CA PHE A 361 17.43 -3.41 -0.43
C PHE A 361 17.61 -2.72 0.94
N ALA A 362 17.94 -3.49 1.98
CA ALA A 362 18.13 -2.95 3.33
C ALA A 362 19.25 -1.91 3.40
N ALA A 363 20.35 -2.10 2.64
CA ALA A 363 21.42 -1.12 2.55
C ALA A 363 20.96 0.17 1.86
N THR A 364 20.15 0.08 0.80
CA THR A 364 19.57 1.26 0.13
C THR A 364 18.64 2.01 1.07
N TYR A 365 17.76 1.32 1.79
CA TYR A 365 16.90 1.96 2.79
C TYR A 365 17.74 2.70 3.85
N GLN A 366 18.76 2.02 4.40
CA GLN A 366 19.62 2.60 5.42
C GLN A 366 20.38 3.84 4.93
N GLN A 367 20.85 3.86 3.69
CA GLN A 367 21.51 5.02 3.09
C GLN A 367 20.57 6.22 2.93
N LEU A 368 19.29 5.98 2.64
CA LEU A 368 18.30 7.04 2.43
C LEU A 368 17.71 7.58 3.74
N PHE A 369 17.44 6.69 4.70
CA PHE A 369 16.59 7.00 5.85
C PHE A 369 17.21 6.65 7.21
N GLY A 370 18.41 6.06 7.24
CA GLY A 370 19.08 5.63 8.46
C GLY A 370 18.63 4.24 8.94
N ASP A 371 19.05 3.88 10.15
CA ASP A 371 18.74 2.57 10.75
C ASP A 371 17.26 2.47 11.13
N ALA A 372 16.52 1.61 10.43
CA ALA A 372 15.10 1.37 10.67
C ALA A 372 14.81 0.69 12.02
N PHE A 373 15.75 -0.10 12.57
CA PHE A 373 15.55 -0.83 13.81
C PHE A 373 15.76 0.04 15.06
N ALA A 374 16.60 1.08 14.98
CA ALA A 374 16.87 1.99 16.09
C ALA A 374 15.62 2.70 16.64
N GLY A 375 14.60 2.90 15.79
CA GLY A 375 13.33 3.54 16.13
C GLY A 375 12.11 2.64 15.94
N ALA A 376 12.28 1.31 15.92
CA ALA A 376 11.18 0.39 15.66
C ALA A 376 10.05 0.53 16.70
N LEU A 377 8.82 0.70 16.23
CA LEU A 377 7.64 0.89 17.07
C LEU A 377 7.00 -0.47 17.42
N LEU A 378 6.48 -0.56 18.64
CA LEU A 378 5.61 -1.66 19.04
C LEU A 378 4.21 -1.45 18.43
N LEU A 379 3.93 -2.10 17.30
CA LEU A 379 2.65 -1.91 16.61
C LEU A 379 1.46 -2.48 17.37
N GLN A 380 1.55 -3.71 17.89
CA GLN A 380 0.46 -4.36 18.61
C GLN A 380 0.93 -4.82 19.99
N PRO A 381 0.27 -4.36 21.08
CA PRO A 381 0.61 -4.78 22.43
C PRO A 381 0.13 -6.22 22.71
N ALA A 382 0.47 -6.73 23.89
CA ALA A 382 -0.12 -7.96 24.42
C ALA A 382 -1.64 -7.80 24.57
N ASN A 383 -2.41 -8.86 24.31
CA ASN A 383 -3.86 -8.87 24.50
C ASN A 383 -4.58 -7.69 23.84
N LEU A 384 -4.18 -7.32 22.61
CA LEU A 384 -4.84 -6.27 21.85
C LEU A 384 -6.34 -6.59 21.72
N ARG A 385 -7.18 -5.63 22.09
CA ARG A 385 -8.64 -5.73 22.05
C ARG A 385 -9.19 -4.55 21.28
N GLN A 386 -10.10 -4.84 20.36
CA GLN A 386 -10.90 -3.81 19.71
C GLN A 386 -11.78 -3.12 20.75
N PRO A 387 -11.89 -1.79 20.74
CA PRO A 387 -12.91 -1.09 21.52
C PRO A 387 -14.32 -1.44 21.01
N ALA A 388 -15.32 -1.05 21.80
CA ALA A 388 -16.72 -1.28 21.45
C ALA A 388 -17.07 -0.51 20.17
N PHE A 389 -17.26 -1.25 19.08
CA PHE A 389 -17.78 -0.72 17.83
C PHE A 389 -19.23 -1.15 17.66
N THR A 390 -19.94 -0.42 16.82
CA THR A 390 -21.32 -0.68 16.47
C THR A 390 -21.48 -0.97 14.98
N LEU A 391 -22.66 -1.41 14.57
CA LEU A 391 -23.00 -1.47 13.15
C LEU A 391 -22.96 -0.05 12.53
N PRO A 392 -22.61 0.09 11.24
CA PRO A 392 -22.40 1.40 10.58
C PRO A 392 -23.71 2.07 10.13
N PHE A 393 -24.83 1.77 10.78
CA PHE A 393 -26.15 2.31 10.50
C PHE A 393 -27.02 2.38 11.75
N LYS A 394 -28.08 3.18 11.72
CA LYS A 394 -28.91 3.47 12.89
C LYS A 394 -29.60 2.24 13.50
N PRO A 395 -29.76 2.19 14.84
CA PRO A 395 -30.65 1.24 15.50
C PRO A 395 -32.06 1.25 14.92
N GLY A 396 -32.69 0.06 14.84
CA GLY A 396 -34.03 -0.12 14.29
C GLY A 396 -34.11 -0.16 12.76
N VAL A 397 -33.01 0.08 12.05
CA VAL A 397 -32.91 -0.11 10.59
C VAL A 397 -32.27 -1.47 10.32
N ILE A 398 -32.76 -2.15 9.28
CA ILE A 398 -32.19 -3.41 8.79
C ILE A 398 -31.34 -3.05 7.58
N TRP A 399 -30.09 -3.51 7.51
CA TRP A 399 -29.27 -3.43 6.28
C TRP A 399 -28.94 -4.84 5.80
N SER A 400 -28.42 -4.96 4.58
CA SER A 400 -27.95 -6.22 4.03
C SER A 400 -26.43 -6.34 4.17
N LEU A 401 -25.94 -7.46 4.68
CA LEU A 401 -24.53 -7.84 4.62
C LEU A 401 -24.22 -8.29 3.18
N THR A 402 -23.56 -7.43 2.41
CA THR A 402 -23.29 -7.66 0.98
C THR A 402 -21.92 -8.27 0.68
N GLY A 403 -21.00 -8.18 1.63
CA GLY A 403 -19.65 -8.73 1.53
C GLY A 403 -19.13 -9.17 2.90
N GLY A 404 -18.71 -10.44 2.99
CA GLY A 404 -17.98 -10.96 4.15
C GLY A 404 -16.53 -10.49 4.14
N PRO A 405 -15.63 -11.04 4.99
CA PRO A 405 -14.23 -10.63 5.03
C PRO A 405 -13.57 -10.56 3.65
N HIS A 406 -13.03 -9.39 3.31
CA HIS A 406 -12.37 -9.14 2.02
C HIS A 406 -11.33 -7.99 2.16
N PRO A 407 -10.49 -7.75 1.12
CA PRO A 407 -9.43 -6.73 1.17
C PRO A 407 -9.93 -5.36 1.64
N ALA A 408 -9.20 -4.69 2.54
CA ALA A 408 -9.50 -3.30 2.92
C ALA A 408 -9.28 -2.30 1.78
N TRP A 409 -8.39 -2.62 0.86
CA TRP A 409 -8.17 -1.87 -0.36
C TRP A 409 -7.68 -2.79 -1.47
N GLY A 410 -8.04 -2.48 -2.72
CA GLY A 410 -7.61 -3.25 -3.88
C GLY A 410 -8.06 -4.72 -3.82
N SER A 411 -7.10 -5.64 -3.95
CA SER A 411 -7.36 -7.08 -4.01
C SER A 411 -6.42 -7.93 -3.13
N SER A 412 -5.52 -7.30 -2.37
CA SER A 412 -4.50 -7.98 -1.55
C SER A 412 -4.99 -8.25 -0.13
N LEU A 413 -4.20 -8.99 0.65
CA LEU A 413 -4.41 -9.10 2.09
C LEU A 413 -4.19 -7.75 2.81
N PRO A 414 -4.68 -7.61 4.06
CA PRO A 414 -5.51 -8.57 4.79
C PRO A 414 -6.97 -8.45 4.35
N TRP A 415 -7.74 -9.52 4.58
CA TRP A 415 -9.19 -9.45 4.48
C TRP A 415 -9.77 -8.75 5.71
N ALA A 416 -9.62 -7.43 5.76
CA ALA A 416 -9.93 -6.57 6.89
C ALA A 416 -11.31 -5.90 6.82
N ALA A 417 -11.97 -5.94 5.66
CA ALA A 417 -13.21 -5.23 5.42
C ALA A 417 -14.47 -6.08 5.41
N MET A 418 -15.60 -5.40 5.57
CA MET A 418 -16.97 -5.91 5.51
C MET A 418 -17.85 -4.91 4.76
N ASP A 419 -18.81 -5.37 3.97
CA ASP A 419 -19.71 -4.50 3.20
C ASP A 419 -21.15 -4.58 3.68
N PHE A 420 -21.79 -3.43 3.85
CA PHE A 420 -23.19 -3.30 4.23
C PHE A 420 -23.95 -2.41 3.24
N ALA A 421 -25.08 -2.88 2.74
CA ALA A 421 -25.93 -2.13 1.82
C ALA A 421 -27.28 -1.75 2.44
N PRO A 422 -27.82 -0.56 2.11
CA PRO A 422 -29.19 -0.21 2.43
C PRO A 422 -30.22 -1.22 1.86
N PRO A 423 -31.39 -1.42 2.52
CA PRO A 423 -32.43 -2.39 2.15
C PRO A 423 -32.80 -2.48 0.67
N ALA A 424 -32.89 -1.32 0.01
CA ALA A 424 -33.47 -1.20 -1.34
C ALA A 424 -32.42 -1.17 -2.46
N LEU A 425 -31.13 -1.17 -2.14
CA LEU A 425 -30.05 -0.91 -3.10
C LEU A 425 -28.96 -1.99 -3.14
N ALA A 426 -29.13 -3.11 -2.44
CA ALA A 426 -28.15 -4.19 -2.48
C ALA A 426 -27.99 -4.73 -3.92
N GLY A 427 -26.77 -4.70 -4.43
CA GLY A 427 -26.44 -5.18 -5.78
C GLY A 427 -26.78 -4.23 -6.94
N THR A 428 -27.20 -2.98 -6.67
CA THR A 428 -27.40 -1.95 -7.71
C THR A 428 -26.82 -0.60 -7.31
N CYS A 429 -26.26 0.14 -8.26
CA CYS A 429 -25.75 1.49 -8.03
C CYS A 429 -26.91 2.48 -8.21
N GLY A 430 -27.31 3.12 -7.12
CA GLY A 430 -28.45 4.03 -7.06
C GLY A 430 -28.27 5.06 -5.95
N GLN A 431 -29.03 6.15 -5.98
CA GLN A 431 -28.93 7.15 -4.93
C GLN A 431 -29.59 6.64 -3.64
N SER A 432 -28.83 6.69 -2.54
CA SER A 432 -29.32 6.44 -1.19
C SER A 432 -29.51 7.75 -0.42
N ASN A 433 -30.48 7.75 0.50
CA ASN A 433 -30.60 8.75 1.57
C ASN A 433 -30.33 8.13 2.96
N GLU A 434 -29.99 6.85 3.02
CA GLU A 434 -29.73 6.14 4.28
C GLU A 434 -28.36 6.55 4.84
N PRO A 435 -28.32 7.12 6.05
CA PRO A 435 -27.07 7.59 6.65
C PRO A 435 -26.21 6.40 7.08
N VAL A 436 -24.92 6.48 6.72
CA VAL A 436 -23.86 5.71 7.37
C VAL A 436 -23.51 6.42 8.67
N THR A 437 -23.42 5.68 9.76
CA THR A 437 -23.14 6.24 11.08
C THR A 437 -21.73 5.90 11.57
N ALA A 438 -21.15 6.78 12.37
CA ALA A 438 -19.91 6.50 13.09
C ALA A 438 -20.10 5.27 13.99
N MET A 439 -19.19 4.30 13.90
CA MET A 439 -19.28 3.02 14.62
C MET A 439 -18.72 3.11 16.04
N ALA A 440 -18.03 4.20 16.36
CA ALA A 440 -17.46 4.51 17.66
C ALA A 440 -17.42 6.04 17.83
N PRO A 441 -17.24 6.56 19.05
CA PRO A 441 -16.86 7.95 19.24
C PRO A 441 -15.49 8.22 18.60
N GLY A 442 -15.32 9.39 17.98
CA GLY A 442 -14.05 9.73 17.35
C GLY A 442 -14.04 11.08 16.64
N VAL A 443 -12.96 11.34 15.90
CA VAL A 443 -12.74 12.55 15.10
C VAL A 443 -12.46 12.15 13.65
N ILE A 444 -13.08 12.84 12.68
CA ILE A 444 -12.71 12.66 11.28
C ILE A 444 -11.32 13.25 11.06
N VAL A 445 -10.33 12.40 10.78
CA VAL A 445 -8.93 12.82 10.59
C VAL A 445 -8.53 12.95 9.13
N ARG A 446 -9.24 12.24 8.27
CA ARG A 446 -9.09 12.36 6.82
C ARG A 446 -10.42 12.10 6.12
N ASN A 447 -10.73 12.91 5.12
CA ASN A 447 -11.71 12.59 4.11
C ASN A 447 -11.05 12.69 2.72
N GLY A 448 -11.62 11.99 1.75
CA GLY A 448 -11.13 11.93 0.37
C GLY A 448 -12.26 11.52 -0.56
N TYR A 449 -11.95 11.18 -1.80
CA TYR A 449 -12.97 10.72 -2.75
C TYR A 449 -13.66 9.45 -2.21
N ALA A 450 -14.93 9.58 -1.83
CA ALA A 450 -15.75 8.55 -1.21
C ALA A 450 -15.22 7.90 0.08
N THR A 451 -14.21 8.50 0.73
CA THR A 451 -13.48 7.93 1.88
C THR A 451 -13.59 8.83 3.11
N ALA A 452 -13.74 8.20 4.28
CA ALA A 452 -13.58 8.85 5.58
C ALA A 452 -12.80 7.97 6.55
N LEU A 453 -11.96 8.59 7.39
CA LEU A 453 -11.28 7.92 8.49
C LEU A 453 -11.64 8.58 9.81
N LEU A 454 -12.09 7.75 10.74
CA LEU A 454 -12.47 8.13 12.08
C LEU A 454 -11.41 7.64 13.06
N ASP A 455 -10.66 8.57 13.63
CA ASP A 455 -9.74 8.33 14.75
C ASP A 455 -10.54 8.22 16.04
N THR A 456 -10.34 7.16 16.81
CA THR A 456 -11.11 6.86 18.02
C THR A 456 -10.39 7.20 19.32
N ASP A 457 -9.09 7.53 19.28
CA ASP A 457 -8.34 7.96 20.47
C ASP A 457 -8.17 9.50 20.55
N GLY A 458 -8.41 10.20 19.44
CA GLY A 458 -8.61 11.64 19.39
C GLY A 458 -7.32 12.46 19.33
N ASP A 459 -6.19 11.83 19.01
CA ASP A 459 -4.91 12.50 18.79
C ASP A 459 -4.81 13.19 17.41
N ASN A 460 -5.81 12.97 16.54
CA ASN A 460 -5.93 13.45 15.17
C ASN A 460 -4.91 12.84 14.20
N ASN A 461 -4.48 11.60 14.44
CA ASN A 461 -3.49 10.91 13.63
C ASN A 461 -4.01 9.54 13.18
N GLU A 462 -4.13 9.34 11.86
CA GLU A 462 -4.64 8.06 11.31
C GLU A 462 -3.64 6.88 11.40
N HIS A 463 -2.45 7.14 11.90
CA HIS A 463 -1.33 6.20 11.99
C HIS A 463 -1.15 5.61 13.40
N THR A 464 -1.89 6.12 14.39
CA THR A 464 -1.84 5.71 15.80
C THR A 464 -3.20 5.20 16.25
N GLY A 465 -3.20 4.42 17.33
CA GLY A 465 -4.42 3.97 17.98
C GLY A 465 -5.35 3.21 17.06
N TRP A 466 -6.64 3.23 17.38
CA TRP A 466 -7.70 2.60 16.59
C TRP A 466 -8.31 3.61 15.62
N VAL A 467 -8.33 3.26 14.34
CA VAL A 467 -8.90 4.09 13.26
C VAL A 467 -9.88 3.26 12.45
N ILE A 468 -11.06 3.80 12.18
CA ILE A 468 -12.08 3.15 11.34
C ILE A 468 -12.08 3.78 9.96
N PHE A 469 -11.95 2.95 8.94
CA PHE A 469 -12.00 3.33 7.54
C PHE A 469 -13.40 3.07 6.99
N TYR A 470 -13.98 4.09 6.35
CA TYR A 470 -15.25 4.02 5.64
C TYR A 470 -15.02 4.35 4.17
N PHE A 471 -15.60 3.55 3.29
CA PHE A 471 -15.51 3.74 1.85
C PHE A 471 -16.85 3.53 1.15
N HIS A 472 -16.88 3.91 -0.12
CA HIS A 472 -18.09 4.04 -0.93
C HIS A 472 -19.12 5.01 -0.35
N LEU A 473 -18.67 6.10 0.29
CA LEU A 473 -19.53 7.18 0.73
C LEU A 473 -19.79 8.18 -0.41
N ARG A 474 -20.97 8.81 -0.42
CA ARG A 474 -21.21 9.93 -1.34
C ARG A 474 -20.31 11.10 -0.93
N SER A 475 -19.42 11.53 -1.80
CA SER A 475 -18.30 12.43 -1.45
C SER A 475 -18.76 13.77 -0.86
N ASP A 476 -19.90 14.29 -1.32
CA ASP A 476 -20.48 15.55 -0.84
C ASP A 476 -21.18 15.45 0.54
N SER A 477 -21.35 14.23 1.06
CA SER A 477 -22.07 13.95 2.30
C SER A 477 -21.16 13.69 3.50
N ILE A 478 -19.86 13.51 3.25
CA ILE A 478 -18.89 13.10 4.27
C ILE A 478 -18.66 14.26 5.25
N ALA A 479 -18.70 13.95 6.55
CA ALA A 479 -18.35 14.91 7.60
C ALA A 479 -16.95 15.52 7.36
N ALA A 480 -16.80 16.80 7.72
CA ALA A 480 -15.55 17.52 7.53
C ALA A 480 -14.45 17.00 8.48
N VAL A 481 -13.18 17.08 8.05
CA VAL A 481 -12.03 16.82 8.93
C VAL A 481 -12.10 17.72 10.17
N GLY A 482 -11.79 17.15 11.34
CA GLY A 482 -11.92 17.78 12.65
C GLY A 482 -13.31 17.65 13.29
N THR A 483 -14.30 17.12 12.57
CA THR A 483 -15.63 16.87 13.14
C THR A 483 -15.54 15.75 14.19
N ARG A 484 -15.97 16.05 15.42
CA ARG A 484 -16.13 15.06 16.49
C ARG A 484 -17.50 14.40 16.36
N LEU A 485 -17.55 13.08 16.39
CA LEU A 485 -18.76 12.28 16.27
C LEU A 485 -18.89 11.35 17.47
N ALA A 486 -20.10 11.18 17.99
CA ALA A 486 -20.46 10.07 18.86
C ALA A 486 -20.79 8.83 18.02
N ALA A 487 -20.74 7.65 18.65
CA ALA A 487 -21.24 6.43 17.99
C ALA A 487 -22.73 6.61 17.63
N GLY A 488 -23.09 6.30 16.39
CA GLY A 488 -24.44 6.47 15.84
C GLY A 488 -24.70 7.83 15.17
N ASP A 489 -23.81 8.82 15.30
CA ASP A 489 -23.92 10.08 14.55
C ASP A 489 -23.73 9.84 13.06
N ALA A 490 -24.41 10.64 12.23
CA ALA A 490 -24.27 10.55 10.78
C ALA A 490 -22.86 10.99 10.36
N LEU A 491 -22.15 10.11 9.66
CA LEU A 491 -20.79 10.33 9.14
C LEU A 491 -20.79 10.62 7.64
N GLY A 492 -21.76 10.04 6.92
CA GLY A 492 -21.95 10.21 5.49
C GLY A 492 -23.17 9.43 4.99
N VAL A 493 -23.28 9.26 3.68
CA VAL A 493 -24.36 8.48 3.04
C VAL A 493 -23.75 7.40 2.16
N ALA A 494 -24.30 6.18 2.22
CA ALA A 494 -23.83 5.07 1.40
C ALA A 494 -24.01 5.36 -0.11
N SER A 495 -23.06 4.94 -0.93
CA SER A 495 -23.04 5.20 -2.36
C SER A 495 -22.34 4.06 -3.13
N CYS A 496 -22.13 4.27 -4.42
CA CYS A 496 -21.27 3.47 -5.28
C CYS A 496 -20.06 4.28 -5.79
N GLU A 497 -19.82 5.47 -5.23
CA GLU A 497 -18.64 6.29 -5.53
C GLU A 497 -17.36 5.65 -4.98
N GLY A 498 -16.20 6.08 -5.45
CA GLY A 498 -14.92 5.50 -5.04
C GLY A 498 -14.62 4.16 -5.73
N GLY A 499 -13.46 4.05 -6.37
CA GLY A 499 -12.94 2.79 -6.90
C GLY A 499 -13.94 1.96 -7.72
N ARG A 500 -13.86 0.63 -7.58
CA ARG A 500 -14.76 -0.33 -8.22
C ARG A 500 -15.86 -0.74 -7.25
N SER A 501 -17.12 -0.55 -7.62
CA SER A 501 -18.28 -0.96 -6.84
C SER A 501 -19.31 -1.69 -7.71
N THR A 502 -19.96 -2.72 -7.17
CA THR A 502 -21.08 -3.42 -7.82
C THR A 502 -22.44 -2.84 -7.45
N GLY A 503 -22.50 -1.96 -6.45
CA GLY A 503 -23.74 -1.35 -5.99
C GLY A 503 -23.59 -0.45 -4.77
N THR A 504 -24.69 0.12 -4.31
CA THR A 504 -24.69 1.08 -3.20
C THR A 504 -24.43 0.38 -1.87
N HIS A 505 -23.31 0.67 -1.23
CA HIS A 505 -22.95 0.09 0.06
C HIS A 505 -21.99 1.00 0.83
N VAL A 506 -21.74 0.65 2.08
CA VAL A 506 -20.58 1.12 2.83
C VAL A 506 -19.62 -0.04 3.01
N HIS A 507 -18.37 0.21 2.68
CA HIS A 507 -17.25 -0.68 2.94
C HIS A 507 -16.55 -0.19 4.21
N VAL A 508 -16.42 -1.06 5.22
CA VAL A 508 -15.81 -0.69 6.51
C VAL A 508 -14.66 -1.61 6.87
N ALA A 509 -13.55 -1.01 7.31
CA ALA A 509 -12.37 -1.70 7.82
C ALA A 509 -11.81 -0.96 9.04
N ARG A 510 -10.82 -1.54 9.73
CA ARG A 510 -10.16 -0.90 10.87
C ARG A 510 -8.66 -1.07 10.84
N LYS A 511 -7.95 -0.06 11.34
CA LYS A 511 -6.52 -0.06 11.58
C LYS A 511 -6.21 0.01 13.06
N TYR A 512 -5.05 -0.52 13.44
CA TYR A 512 -4.40 -0.24 14.73
C TYR A 512 -2.95 0.16 14.48
N ASN A 513 -2.53 1.35 14.92
CA ASN A 513 -1.18 1.88 14.67
C ASN A 513 -0.74 1.78 13.19
N GLY A 514 -1.63 2.21 12.28
CA GLY A 514 -1.39 2.17 10.84
C GLY A 514 -1.53 0.79 10.20
N GLU A 515 -1.62 -0.28 10.97
CA GLU A 515 -1.76 -1.64 10.43
C GLU A 515 -3.22 -2.00 10.18
N TRP A 516 -3.57 -2.59 9.04
CA TRP A 516 -4.90 -3.14 8.81
C TRP A 516 -5.15 -4.40 9.65
N LEU A 517 -6.29 -4.47 10.33
CA LEU A 517 -6.65 -5.64 11.14
C LEU A 517 -7.65 -6.51 10.39
N ALA A 518 -7.25 -7.75 10.09
CA ALA A 518 -8.11 -8.74 9.46
C ALA A 518 -9.46 -8.86 10.20
N ALA A 519 -10.54 -9.00 9.44
CA ALA A 519 -11.90 -9.04 9.96
C ALA A 519 -12.12 -10.30 10.80
N ASP A 520 -11.58 -11.42 10.33
CA ASP A 520 -11.53 -12.70 11.03
C ASP A 520 -10.08 -12.98 11.46
N SER A 521 -9.80 -12.78 12.75
CA SER A 521 -8.50 -13.02 13.37
C SER A 521 -8.63 -13.15 14.89
N ALA A 522 -7.51 -13.39 15.58
CA ALA A 522 -7.46 -13.38 17.04
C ALA A 522 -7.92 -12.04 17.66
N VAL A 523 -7.81 -10.94 16.91
CA VAL A 523 -8.40 -9.64 17.25
C VAL A 523 -9.67 -9.47 16.42
N ALA A 524 -10.78 -10.04 16.89
CA ALA A 524 -12.04 -10.12 16.14
C ALA A 524 -12.57 -8.74 15.70
N PHE A 525 -13.19 -8.67 14.52
CA PHE A 525 -14.01 -7.52 14.12
C PHE A 525 -15.39 -7.66 14.77
N ASP A 526 -15.58 -6.98 15.90
CA ASP A 526 -16.81 -7.05 16.69
C ASP A 526 -17.65 -5.78 16.47
N LEU A 527 -18.88 -5.95 16.00
CA LEU A 527 -19.81 -4.89 15.62
C LEU A 527 -21.04 -4.93 16.53
N GLY A 528 -20.84 -4.58 17.79
CA GLY A 528 -21.88 -4.62 18.81
C GLY A 528 -22.28 -6.04 19.17
N GLY A 529 -21.32 -6.98 19.21
CA GLY A 529 -21.53 -8.40 19.46
C GLY A 529 -21.64 -9.27 18.21
N TRP A 530 -21.80 -8.67 17.02
CA TRP A 530 -21.66 -9.37 15.74
C TRP A 530 -20.19 -9.52 15.37
N ARG A 531 -19.70 -10.75 15.30
CA ARG A 531 -18.30 -11.04 14.90
C ARG A 531 -18.22 -11.46 13.44
N ALA A 532 -17.31 -10.85 12.70
CA ALA A 532 -16.99 -11.28 11.34
C ALA A 532 -16.27 -12.64 11.34
N VAL A 533 -16.69 -13.52 10.44
CA VAL A 533 -16.10 -14.84 10.23
C VAL A 533 -15.93 -15.07 8.72
N SER A 534 -14.74 -15.50 8.33
CA SER A 534 -14.38 -15.79 6.94
C SER A 534 -14.74 -17.23 6.60
N ASP A 535 -15.22 -17.45 5.37
CA ASP A 535 -15.38 -18.80 4.82
C ASP A 535 -14.12 -19.26 4.03
N GLY A 536 -13.01 -18.52 4.12
CA GLY A 536 -11.76 -18.83 3.41
C GLY A 536 -11.70 -18.37 1.96
N THR A 537 -12.67 -17.54 1.52
CA THR A 537 -12.68 -16.90 0.20
C THR A 537 -13.11 -15.45 0.35
N ALA A 538 -12.41 -14.52 -0.30
CA ALA A 538 -12.75 -13.09 -0.24
C ALA A 538 -14.23 -12.83 -0.54
N TYR A 539 -14.85 -11.93 0.21
CA TYR A 539 -16.27 -11.56 0.17
C TYR A 539 -17.24 -12.65 0.65
N LYS A 540 -16.76 -13.87 0.92
CA LYS A 540 -17.55 -14.96 1.49
C LYS A 540 -17.31 -15.06 3.00
N GLY A 541 -18.40 -15.22 3.74
CA GLY A 541 -18.35 -15.25 5.19
C GLY A 541 -19.68 -14.86 5.80
N ARG A 542 -19.64 -14.56 7.09
CA ARG A 542 -20.83 -14.27 7.90
C ARG A 542 -20.51 -13.33 9.05
N LEU A 543 -21.57 -12.73 9.59
CA LEU A 543 -21.58 -12.20 10.95
C LEU A 543 -22.20 -13.24 11.88
N SER A 544 -21.58 -13.48 13.03
CA SER A 544 -22.05 -14.39 14.08
C SER A 544 -22.30 -13.62 15.37
N PHE A 545 -23.49 -13.76 15.94
CA PHE A 545 -23.85 -13.22 17.25
C PHE A 545 -24.00 -14.37 18.24
N ALA A 546 -23.39 -14.25 19.42
CA ALA A 546 -23.34 -15.38 20.35
C ALA A 546 -24.68 -15.65 21.07
N LEU A 547 -25.39 -14.62 21.53
CA LEU A 547 -26.54 -14.79 22.44
C LEU A 547 -27.67 -13.75 22.18
N PRO A 548 -28.87 -14.17 21.70
CA PRO A 548 -29.16 -15.51 21.18
C PRO A 548 -28.30 -15.79 19.94
N ALA A 549 -27.95 -17.07 19.73
CA ALA A 549 -27.12 -17.46 18.59
C ALA A 549 -27.81 -17.07 17.28
N ARG A 550 -27.15 -16.21 16.49
CA ARG A 550 -27.63 -15.76 15.18
C ARG A 550 -26.48 -15.73 14.19
N GLU A 551 -26.77 -16.01 12.94
CA GLU A 551 -25.82 -15.89 11.84
C GLU A 551 -26.46 -15.15 10.66
N VAL A 552 -25.69 -14.27 10.03
CA VAL A 552 -26.08 -13.56 8.81
C VAL A 552 -25.00 -13.82 7.78
N ARG A 553 -25.34 -14.46 6.65
CA ARG A 553 -24.36 -14.79 5.60
C ARG A 553 -24.28 -13.69 4.57
N ALA A 554 -23.06 -13.38 4.15
CA ALA A 554 -22.85 -12.39 3.12
C ALA A 554 -23.34 -12.90 1.75
N CYS A 555 -24.08 -12.06 1.04
CA CYS A 555 -24.37 -12.27 -0.38
C CYS A 555 -24.51 -10.92 -1.08
N GLN A 556 -24.07 -10.84 -2.34
CA GLN A 556 -24.39 -9.72 -3.24
C GLN A 556 -25.83 -9.87 -3.75
N CYS A 557 -26.80 -9.92 -2.84
CA CYS A 557 -28.20 -10.16 -3.11
C CYS A 557 -29.09 -9.49 -2.06
N VAL A 558 -30.38 -9.34 -2.34
CA VAL A 558 -31.38 -9.00 -1.31
C VAL A 558 -32.03 -10.30 -0.86
N SER A 559 -31.79 -10.73 0.37
CA SER A 559 -32.33 -11.97 0.93
C SER A 559 -32.59 -11.81 2.42
N ASP A 560 -33.61 -12.46 2.98
CA ASP A 560 -33.80 -12.46 4.43
C ASP A 560 -32.60 -13.06 5.20
N GLN A 561 -31.78 -13.88 4.53
CA GLN A 561 -30.59 -14.52 5.12
C GLN A 561 -29.39 -13.58 5.28
N ASN A 562 -29.37 -12.45 4.58
CA ASN A 562 -28.29 -11.46 4.68
C ASN A 562 -28.71 -10.18 5.41
N ARG A 563 -29.88 -10.16 6.03
CA ARG A 563 -30.38 -9.00 6.79
C ARG A 563 -29.74 -8.95 8.16
N VAL A 564 -29.10 -7.83 8.45
CA VAL A 564 -28.44 -7.53 9.73
C VAL A 564 -29.10 -6.32 10.37
N SER A 565 -29.27 -6.41 11.68
CA SER A 565 -29.74 -5.33 12.53
C SER A 565 -29.06 -5.43 13.89
N TRP A 566 -29.26 -4.39 14.70
CA TRP A 566 -28.91 -4.34 16.11
C TRP A 566 -29.60 -5.43 16.92
#